data_AF-A0A392P1J2-F1
#
_entry.id   AF-A0A392P1J2-F1
#
_cell.length_a   1.000
_cell.length_b   1.000
_cell.length_c   1.000
_cell.angle_alpha   90.00
_cell.angle_beta   90.00
_cell.angle_gamma   90.00
#
_symmetry.space_group_name_H-M   'P 1'
#
loop_
_entity.id
_entity.type
_entity.pdbx_description
1 polymer ?
#
loop_
_entity_poly.entity_id
_entity_poly.type
_entity_poly.pdbx_seq_one_letter_code
_entity_poly.pdbx_strand_id
1 'polypeptide(L)'
;MGCSASVVAIDLVQQLFKTHENSLGIVVSTEDLGSHWYCGKDKKMMLSNCLFRSGGCSMLFTNKTELKNRAILKLKHMERTQYGADDEAYNCCIQVEDEQGFAGFRLTKSLVKSAAQALTVNLQTMVPKILPLWELLEWHFIVGVILLLVDYGMF
;
A
#
# COMPACT_ATOMS: atom_id res chain seq x y z
N MET A 1 2.94 8.81 -7.06
CA MET A 1 3.09 7.84 -5.95
C MET A 1 2.11 8.12 -4.81
N GLY A 2 1.67 9.37 -4.57
CA GLY A 2 0.53 9.66 -3.70
C GLY A 2 0.61 8.98 -2.33
N CYS A 3 -0.50 8.38 -1.89
CA CYS A 3 -0.62 7.72 -0.58
C CYS A 3 0.38 6.57 -0.34
N SER A 4 1.02 6.00 -1.37
CA SER A 4 2.02 4.93 -1.21
C SER A 4 3.46 5.43 -1.11
N ALA A 5 3.70 6.74 -1.28
CA ALA A 5 5.05 7.33 -1.33
C ALA A 5 5.90 7.00 -0.10
N SER A 6 5.32 7.02 1.10
CA SER A 6 6.03 6.71 2.34
C SER A 6 6.57 5.28 2.34
N VAL A 7 5.80 4.29 1.88
CA VAL A 7 6.23 2.88 1.83
C VAL A 7 7.34 2.70 0.79
N VAL A 8 7.26 3.40 -0.35
CA VAL A 8 8.31 3.37 -1.37
C VAL A 8 9.60 4.01 -0.85
N ALA A 9 9.52 5.10 -0.10
CA ALA A 9 10.70 5.71 0.51
C ALA A 9 11.37 4.76 1.53
N ILE A 10 10.59 3.97 2.27
CA ILE A 10 11.12 2.93 3.17
C ILE A 10 11.82 1.82 2.36
N ASP A 11 11.26 1.38 1.23
CA ASP A 11 11.92 0.42 0.33
C ASP A 11 13.28 0.95 -0.14
N LEU A 12 13.33 2.21 -0.56
CA LEU A 12 14.57 2.85 -0.98
C LEU A 12 15.61 2.87 0.15
N VAL A 13 15.22 3.22 1.37
CA VAL A 13 16.12 3.16 2.54
C VAL A 13 16.60 1.74 2.80
N GLN A 14 15.72 0.73 2.69
CA GLN A 14 16.11 -0.67 2.83
C GLN A 14 17.16 -1.06 1.77
N GLN A 15 16.98 -0.64 0.52
CA GLN A 15 17.94 -0.91 -0.56
C GLN A 15 19.28 -0.21 -0.30
N LEU A 16 19.28 1.05 0.15
CA LEU A 16 20.51 1.77 0.51
C LEU A 16 21.25 1.11 1.67
N PHE A 17 20.53 0.54 2.64
CA PHE A 17 21.14 -0.18 3.76
C PHE A 17 21.76 -1.53 3.37
N LYS A 18 21.46 -2.05 2.16
CA LYS A 18 22.16 -3.23 1.60
C LYS A 18 23.53 -2.87 1.06
N THR A 19 23.75 -1.62 0.65
CA THR A 19 25.04 -1.13 0.12
C THR A 19 25.86 -0.34 1.14
N HIS A 20 25.22 0.29 2.12
CA HIS A 20 25.88 1.10 3.14
C HIS A 20 25.71 0.49 4.52
N GLU A 21 26.79 0.02 5.12
CA GLU A 21 26.79 -0.51 6.48
C GLU A 21 26.73 0.61 7.53
N ASN A 22 26.34 0.26 8.76
CA ASN A 22 26.35 1.13 9.94
C ASN A 22 25.77 2.54 9.72
N SER A 23 24.66 2.62 9.00
CA SER A 23 24.04 3.86 8.55
C SER A 23 22.74 4.15 9.29
N LEU A 24 22.35 5.43 9.28
CA LEU A 24 21.05 5.91 9.72
C LEU A 24 20.33 6.52 8.51
N GLY A 25 19.01 6.35 8.46
CA GLY A 25 18.17 6.89 7.40
C GLY A 25 16.88 7.44 8.00
N ILE A 26 16.45 8.62 7.56
CA ILE A 26 15.18 9.20 7.99
C ILE A 26 14.28 9.29 6.77
N VAL A 27 13.08 8.73 6.89
CA VAL A 27 11.99 8.98 5.94
C VAL A 27 11.10 10.04 6.55
N VAL A 28 10.91 11.16 5.85
CA VAL A 28 9.95 12.20 6.21
C VAL A 28 8.87 12.21 5.14
N SER A 29 7.61 12.16 5.57
CA SER A 29 6.45 12.26 4.70
C SER A 29 5.59 13.41 5.18
N THR A 30 5.18 14.27 4.26
CA THR A 30 4.35 15.44 4.54
C THR A 30 3.35 15.58 3.41
N GLU A 31 2.10 15.86 3.76
CA GLU A 31 1.02 16.09 2.82
C GLU A 31 0.28 17.36 3.23
N ASP A 32 0.12 18.28 2.28
CA ASP A 32 -0.66 19.49 2.47
C ASP A 32 -1.79 19.60 1.43
N LEU A 33 -3.00 19.84 1.95
CA LEU A 33 -4.21 20.03 1.16
C LEU A 33 -4.44 21.47 0.76
N GLY A 34 -3.73 22.44 1.33
CA GLY A 34 -4.02 23.86 1.12
C GLY A 34 -4.11 24.23 -0.37
N SER A 35 -3.13 23.80 -1.16
CA SER A 35 -3.11 24.01 -2.62
C SER A 35 -4.03 23.08 -3.42
N HIS A 36 -4.62 22.06 -2.78
CA HIS A 36 -5.38 20.99 -3.44
C HIS A 36 -6.86 20.95 -3.02
N TRP A 37 -7.34 21.99 -2.32
CA TRP A 37 -8.74 22.08 -1.92
C TRP A 37 -9.65 22.28 -3.12
N TYR A 38 -10.61 21.38 -3.30
CA TYR A 38 -11.54 21.46 -4.42
C TYR A 38 -12.67 22.48 -4.13
N CYS A 39 -12.79 23.52 -4.97
CA CYS A 39 -13.78 24.59 -4.84
C CYS A 39 -15.04 24.41 -5.72
N GLY A 40 -15.08 23.37 -6.56
CA GLY A 40 -16.20 23.11 -7.47
C GLY A 40 -17.37 22.37 -6.82
N LYS A 41 -18.31 21.93 -7.66
CA LYS A 41 -19.57 21.26 -7.23
C LYS A 41 -19.69 19.80 -7.64
N ASP A 42 -18.70 19.25 -8.36
CA ASP A 42 -18.68 17.82 -8.69
C ASP A 42 -18.57 16.97 -7.40
N LYS A 43 -19.61 16.19 -7.12
CA LYS A 43 -19.70 15.31 -5.96
C LYS A 43 -18.54 14.31 -5.89
N LYS A 44 -18.03 13.82 -7.02
CA LYS A 44 -16.93 12.86 -7.07
C LYS A 44 -15.61 13.46 -6.61
N MET A 45 -15.45 14.78 -6.75
CA MET A 45 -14.28 15.53 -6.29
C MET A 45 -14.50 16.11 -4.89
N MET A 46 -15.71 16.51 -4.52
CA MET A 46 -16.00 16.97 -3.15
C MET A 46 -15.65 15.93 -2.08
N LEU A 47 -15.73 14.64 -2.41
CA LEU A 47 -15.36 13.56 -1.51
C LEU A 47 -13.89 13.66 -1.06
N SER A 48 -12.98 14.15 -1.91
CA SER A 48 -11.57 14.33 -1.52
C SER A 48 -11.40 15.31 -0.37
N ASN A 49 -12.19 16.39 -0.33
CA ASN A 49 -12.16 17.37 0.77
C ASN A 49 -12.64 16.77 2.11
N CYS A 50 -13.51 15.77 2.06
CA CYS A 50 -13.98 15.06 3.25
C CYS A 50 -12.96 14.04 3.76
N LEU A 51 -12.26 13.36 2.85
CA LEU A 51 -11.36 12.24 3.17
C LEU A 51 -9.94 12.69 3.52
N PHE A 52 -9.39 13.64 2.76
CA PHE A 52 -7.99 14.03 2.90
C PHE A 52 -7.81 15.04 4.04
N ARG A 53 -6.63 15.00 4.66
CA ARG A 53 -6.22 15.89 5.75
C ARG A 53 -4.73 16.21 5.62
N SER A 54 -4.34 17.43 5.98
CA SER A 54 -2.92 17.79 6.02
C SER A 54 -2.26 17.11 7.21
N GLY A 55 -1.04 16.66 7.03
CA GLY A 55 -0.31 15.95 8.07
C GLY A 55 1.11 15.61 7.66
N GLY A 56 1.85 15.02 8.60
CA GLY A 56 3.18 14.53 8.32
C GLY A 56 3.63 13.53 9.35
N CYS A 57 4.60 12.71 8.97
CA CYS A 57 5.25 11.75 9.84
C CYS A 57 6.73 11.63 9.48
N SER A 58 7.52 11.17 10.45
CA SER A 58 8.92 10.85 10.25
C SER A 58 9.25 9.51 10.88
N MET A 59 10.10 8.74 10.22
CA MET A 59 10.54 7.42 10.68
C MET A 59 12.05 7.34 10.58
N LEU A 60 12.70 6.96 11.68
CA LEU A 60 14.14 6.73 11.75
C LEU A 60 14.44 5.24 11.58
N PHE A 61 15.34 4.91 10.66
CA PHE A 61 15.82 3.58 10.35
C PHE A 61 17.31 3.47 10.64
N THR A 62 17.75 2.26 11.00
CA THR A 62 19.15 1.92 11.22
C THR A 62 19.43 0.49 10.77
N ASN A 63 20.62 0.24 10.22
CA ASN A 63 21.17 -1.12 10.07
C ASN A 63 22.34 -1.39 11.03
N LYS A 64 22.57 -0.49 12.01
CA LYS A 64 23.59 -0.66 13.05
C LYS A 64 23.17 -1.73 14.05
N THR A 65 23.98 -2.78 14.19
CA THR A 65 23.73 -3.89 15.13
C THR A 65 23.68 -3.41 16.59
N GLU A 66 24.46 -2.40 16.95
CA GLU A 66 24.50 -1.80 18.30
C GLU A 66 23.16 -1.17 18.72
N LEU A 67 22.35 -0.71 17.75
CA LEU A 67 21.06 -0.08 18.00
C LEU A 67 19.89 -1.07 17.94
N LYS A 68 20.15 -2.36 17.69
CA LYS A 68 19.11 -3.39 17.53
C LYS A 68 18.14 -3.45 18.72
N ASN A 69 18.66 -3.33 19.95
CA ASN A 69 17.85 -3.40 21.17
C ASN A 69 17.04 -2.12 21.44
N ARG A 70 17.30 -1.04 20.69
CA ARG A 70 16.55 0.24 20.76
C ARG A 70 15.49 0.36 19.66
N ALA A 71 15.49 -0.53 18.68
CA ALA A 71 14.54 -0.50 17.58
C ALA A 71 13.14 -0.93 18.04
N ILE A 72 12.12 -0.14 17.72
CA ILE A 72 10.72 -0.42 18.09
C ILE A 72 10.16 -1.55 17.21
N LEU A 73 10.56 -1.58 15.94
CA LEU A 73 10.12 -2.55 14.95
C LEU A 73 11.28 -2.97 14.06
N LYS A 74 11.21 -4.19 13.51
CA LYS A 74 12.14 -4.68 12.50
C LYS A 74 11.40 -4.95 11.19
N LEU A 75 11.82 -4.29 10.11
CA LEU A 75 11.32 -4.57 8.77
C LEU A 75 11.82 -5.97 8.32
N LYS A 76 10.90 -6.91 8.12
CA LYS A 76 11.22 -8.27 7.66
C LYS A 76 11.01 -8.44 6.15
N HIS A 77 9.82 -8.10 5.67
CA HIS A 77 9.40 -8.28 4.29
C HIS A 77 8.73 -7.01 3.78
N MET A 78 8.89 -6.76 2.49
CA MET A 78 8.28 -5.65 1.76
C MET A 78 8.01 -6.12 0.34
N GLU A 79 6.77 -5.93 -0.12
CA GLU A 79 6.32 -6.32 -1.45
C GLU A 79 5.56 -5.17 -2.08
N ARG A 80 5.81 -4.91 -3.36
CA ARG A 80 5.15 -3.84 -4.12
C ARG A 80 4.38 -4.43 -5.28
N THR A 81 3.09 -4.12 -5.34
CA THR A 81 2.19 -4.53 -6.43
C THR A 81 1.68 -3.29 -7.16
N GLN A 82 1.65 -3.33 -8.49
CA GLN A 82 1.23 -2.20 -9.32
C GLN A 82 0.17 -2.63 -10.33
N TYR A 83 -0.98 -1.95 -10.27
CA TYR A 83 -2.16 -2.20 -11.12
C TYR A 83 -2.38 -1.10 -12.16
N GLY A 84 -1.39 -0.26 -12.43
CA GLY A 84 -1.55 0.91 -13.31
C GLY A 84 -1.76 0.58 -14.79
N ALA A 85 -1.63 -0.68 -15.21
CA ALA A 85 -1.93 -1.12 -16.57
C ALA A 85 -3.43 -1.44 -16.77
N ASP A 86 -4.21 -1.53 -15.69
CA ASP A 86 -5.66 -1.70 -15.75
C ASP A 86 -6.32 -0.32 -15.81
N ASP A 87 -7.11 -0.06 -16.84
CA ASP A 87 -7.72 1.25 -17.08
C ASP A 87 -8.70 1.64 -15.97
N GLU A 88 -9.45 0.68 -15.40
CA GLU A 88 -10.38 0.94 -14.31
C GLU A 88 -9.63 1.35 -13.03
N ALA A 89 -8.50 0.70 -12.74
CA ALA A 89 -7.61 1.00 -11.63
C ALA A 89 -6.81 2.30 -11.84
N TYR A 90 -6.37 2.59 -13.06
CA TYR A 90 -5.68 3.85 -13.36
C TYR A 90 -6.61 5.06 -13.19
N ASN A 91 -7.84 4.95 -13.69
CA ASN A 91 -8.80 6.05 -13.68
C ASN A 91 -9.59 6.19 -12.36
N CYS A 92 -9.37 5.31 -11.36
CA CYS A 92 -10.20 5.32 -10.15
C CYS A 92 -9.90 6.46 -9.17
N CYS A 93 -8.70 7.02 -9.23
CA CYS A 93 -8.26 8.17 -8.45
C CYS A 93 -7.27 8.99 -9.28
N ILE A 94 -7.75 10.07 -9.90
CA ILE A 94 -6.94 10.91 -10.78
C ILE A 94 -7.20 12.38 -10.48
N GLN A 95 -6.14 13.19 -10.56
CA GLN A 95 -6.25 14.64 -10.46
C GLN A 95 -6.62 15.22 -11.82
N VAL A 96 -7.73 15.93 -11.90
CA VAL A 96 -8.25 16.55 -13.13
C VAL A 96 -8.99 17.83 -12.80
N GLU A 97 -9.26 18.66 -13.82
CA GLU A 97 -10.12 19.83 -13.70
C GLU A 97 -11.59 19.46 -13.93
N ASP A 98 -12.49 20.18 -13.27
CA ASP A 98 -13.92 20.14 -13.58
C ASP A 98 -14.27 21.04 -14.78
N GLU A 99 -15.55 21.06 -15.18
CA GLU A 99 -16.03 21.88 -16.31
C GLU A 99 -15.88 23.40 -16.08
N GLN A 100 -15.68 23.83 -14.83
CA GLN A 100 -15.52 25.23 -14.43
C GLN A 100 -14.04 25.61 -14.22
N GLY A 101 -13.12 24.67 -14.47
CA GLY A 101 -11.67 24.87 -14.33
C GLY A 101 -11.14 24.69 -12.90
N PHE A 102 -11.94 24.15 -11.97
CA PHE A 102 -11.46 23.85 -10.63
C PHE A 102 -10.73 22.50 -10.61
N ALA A 103 -9.46 22.51 -10.24
CA ALA A 103 -8.67 21.30 -10.06
C ALA A 103 -9.13 20.51 -8.82
N GLY A 104 -9.24 19.19 -8.95
CA GLY A 104 -9.60 18.30 -7.86
C GLY A 104 -9.21 16.84 -8.11
N PHE A 105 -9.32 16.02 -7.07
CA PHE A 105 -9.12 14.57 -7.18
C PHE A 105 -10.46 13.90 -7.45
N ARG A 106 -10.63 13.32 -8.64
CA ARG A 106 -11.82 12.56 -8.99
C ARG A 106 -11.69 11.15 -8.43
N LEU A 107 -12.56 10.82 -7.46
CA LEU A 107 -12.66 9.50 -6.88
C LEU A 107 -13.85 8.76 -7.48
N THR A 108 -13.60 7.61 -8.12
CA THR A 108 -14.66 6.77 -8.68
C THR A 108 -15.07 5.68 -7.70
N LYS A 109 -16.21 5.02 -7.96
CA LYS A 109 -16.66 3.86 -7.18
C LYS A 109 -15.75 2.63 -7.37
N SER A 110 -14.97 2.58 -8.45
CA SER A 110 -14.06 1.46 -8.71
C SER A 110 -12.84 1.48 -7.80
N LEU A 111 -12.54 2.60 -7.12
CA LEU A 111 -11.40 2.74 -6.23
C LEU A 111 -11.30 1.62 -5.19
N VAL A 112 -12.41 1.31 -4.52
CA VAL A 112 -12.45 0.26 -3.48
C VAL A 112 -12.21 -1.13 -4.09
N LYS A 113 -12.80 -1.41 -5.25
CA LYS A 113 -12.63 -2.67 -5.98
C LYS A 113 -11.18 -2.85 -6.44
N SER A 114 -10.60 -1.85 -7.09
CA SER A 114 -9.22 -1.88 -7.58
C SER A 114 -8.22 -1.99 -6.42
N ALA A 115 -8.46 -1.28 -5.31
CA ALA A 115 -7.64 -1.38 -4.10
C ALA A 115 -7.71 -2.79 -3.48
N ALA A 116 -8.91 -3.38 -3.39
CA ALA A 116 -9.09 -4.74 -2.89
C ALA A 116 -8.36 -5.77 -3.76
N GLN A 117 -8.48 -5.68 -5.09
CA GLN A 117 -7.77 -6.56 -6.01
C GLN A 117 -6.25 -6.44 -5.87
N ALA A 118 -5.73 -5.21 -5.82
CA ALA A 118 -4.30 -4.98 -5.63
C ALA A 118 -3.80 -5.53 -4.29
N LEU A 119 -4.58 -5.34 -3.22
CA LEU A 119 -4.27 -5.89 -1.90
C LEU A 119 -4.31 -7.41 -1.89
N THR A 120 -5.30 -8.05 -2.51
CA THR A 120 -5.40 -9.51 -2.59
C THR A 120 -4.19 -10.12 -3.26
N VAL A 121 -3.75 -9.58 -4.40
CA VAL A 121 -2.56 -10.08 -5.10
C VAL A 121 -1.27 -9.81 -4.33
N ASN A 122 -1.18 -8.66 -3.65
CA ASN A 122 -0.06 -8.37 -2.77
C ASN A 122 0.01 -9.38 -1.60
N LEU A 123 -1.13 -9.67 -0.96
CA LEU A 123 -1.23 -10.64 0.13
C LEU A 123 -0.92 -12.07 -0.33
N GLN A 124 -1.36 -12.50 -1.51
CA GLN A 124 -1.00 -13.83 -2.05
C GLN A 124 0.52 -14.04 -2.12
N THR A 125 1.28 -12.97 -2.38
CA THR A 125 2.75 -13.02 -2.41
C THR A 125 3.38 -12.85 -1.03
N MET A 126 2.79 -11.99 -0.17
CA MET A 126 3.33 -11.64 1.13
C MET A 126 3.03 -12.69 2.22
N VAL A 127 1.81 -13.23 2.24
CA VAL A 127 1.31 -14.16 3.27
C VAL A 127 2.24 -15.37 3.45
N PRO A 128 2.69 -16.07 2.38
CA PRO A 128 3.62 -17.20 2.53
C PRO A 128 4.99 -16.83 3.12
N LYS A 129 5.39 -15.55 3.06
CA LYS A 129 6.67 -15.07 3.58
C LYS A 129 6.58 -14.66 5.05
N ILE A 130 5.38 -14.31 5.53
CA ILE A 130 5.18 -13.81 6.90
C ILE A 130 4.60 -14.85 7.85
N LEU A 131 3.85 -15.85 7.33
CA LEU A 131 3.23 -16.87 8.17
C LEU A 131 4.25 -17.89 8.69
N PRO A 132 4.04 -18.43 9.91
CA PRO A 132 4.82 -19.56 10.38
C PRO A 132 4.54 -20.81 9.53
N LEU A 133 5.55 -21.68 9.43
CA LEU A 133 5.47 -22.90 8.61
C LEU A 133 4.28 -23.80 8.98
N TRP A 134 3.90 -23.82 10.27
CA TRP A 134 2.77 -24.61 10.74
C TRP A 134 1.43 -24.15 10.13
N GLU A 135 1.18 -22.84 10.10
CA GLU A 135 -0.05 -22.28 9.50
C GLU A 135 -0.08 -22.50 7.99
N LEU A 136 1.09 -22.49 7.33
CA LEU A 136 1.18 -22.81 5.90
C LEU A 136 0.85 -24.28 5.61
N LEU A 137 1.30 -25.20 6.45
CA LEU A 137 0.99 -26.62 6.33
C LEU A 137 -0.49 -26.90 6.56
N GLU A 138 -1.09 -26.29 7.59
CA GLU A 138 -2.53 -26.38 7.84
C GLU A 138 -3.34 -25.82 6.67
N TRP A 139 -2.95 -24.66 6.12
CA TRP A 139 -3.60 -24.09 4.96
C TRP A 139 -3.51 -25.01 3.73
N HIS A 140 -2.33 -25.54 3.42
CA HIS A 140 -2.15 -26.49 2.31
C HIS A 140 -2.97 -27.77 2.51
N PHE A 141 -3.01 -28.29 3.73
CA PHE A 141 -3.79 -29.48 4.07
C PHE A 141 -5.29 -29.23 3.91
N ILE A 142 -5.82 -28.12 4.44
CA ILE A 142 -7.24 -27.76 4.32
C ILE A 142 -7.62 -27.55 2.86
N VAL A 143 -6.83 -26.79 2.10
CA VAL A 143 -7.09 -26.56 0.67
C VAL A 143 -7.01 -27.87 -0.12
N GLY A 144 -6.02 -28.72 0.17
CA GLY A 144 -5.89 -30.03 -0.46
C GLY A 144 -7.09 -30.95 -0.17
N VAL A 145 -7.57 -30.98 1.07
CA VAL A 145 -8.78 -31.75 1.46
C VAL A 145 -10.03 -31.19 0.77
N ILE A 146 -10.19 -29.88 0.70
CA ILE A 146 -11.33 -29.26 0.01
C ILE A 146 -11.30 -29.59 -1.50
N LEU A 147 -10.14 -29.47 -2.14
CA LEU A 147 -9.99 -29.83 -3.56
C LEU A 147 -10.30 -31.31 -3.79
N LEU A 148 -9.81 -32.20 -2.93
CA LEU A 148 -10.17 -33.62 -2.97
C LEU A 148 -11.67 -33.84 -2.79
N LEU A 149 -12.32 -33.15 -1.84
CA LEU A 149 -13.77 -33.29 -1.62
C LEU A 149 -14.61 -32.77 -2.80
N VAL A 150 -14.14 -31.73 -3.49
CA VAL A 150 -14.75 -31.22 -4.74
C VAL A 150 -14.52 -32.21 -5.89
N ASP A 151 -13.31 -32.74 -6.05
CA ASP A 151 -12.98 -33.70 -7.10
C ASP A 151 -13.71 -35.05 -6.93
N TYR A 152 -14.01 -35.44 -5.70
CA TYR A 152 -14.80 -36.63 -5.37
C TYR A 152 -16.33 -36.39 -5.34
N GLY A 153 -16.80 -35.19 -5.69
CA GLY A 153 -18.23 -34.90 -5.82
C GLY A 153 -19.02 -34.97 -4.50
N MET A 154 -18.35 -34.71 -3.36
CA MET A 154 -18.99 -34.68 -2.04
C MET A 154 -19.68 -33.34 -1.74
N PHE A 155 -19.75 -32.42 -2.71
CA PHE A 155 -20.49 -31.16 -2.70
C PHE A 155 -21.14 -30.89 -4.06
#